data_AF-A0A7S3U7K8-F1
#
_entry.id   AF-A0A7S3U7K8-F1
#
_cell.length_a   1.000
_cell.length_b   1.000
_cell.length_c   1.000
_cell.angle_alpha   90.00
_cell.angle_beta   90.00
_cell.angle_gamma   90.00
#
_symmetry.space_group_name_H-M   'P 1'
#
loop_
_entity.id
_entity.type
_entity.pdbx_description
1 polymer ?
#
loop_
_entity_poly.entity_id
_entity_poly.type
_entity_poly.pdbx_seq_one_letter_code
_entity_poly.pdbx_strand_id
1 'polypeptide(L)'
;MMITAGGYAVVGAAALAAGVTRTVSTSVIVFELTGQLNHMLPVLVAVLLATGVGNACNASIYDTMLALNKLPYIQPLKPHHAARRTATDVMDASLVPLVTPCSYGDALRVL
;
A
#
# COMPACT_ATOMS: atom_id res chain seq x y z
N MET A 1 -2.50 19.18 37.95
CA MET A 1 -2.47 18.24 36.81
C MET A 1 -1.68 18.88 35.69
N MET A 2 -0.43 18.47 35.49
CA MET A 2 0.44 19.08 34.48
C MET A 2 0.17 18.37 33.15
N ILE A 3 -0.35 19.11 32.16
CA ILE A 3 -0.51 18.60 30.80
C ILE A 3 0.89 18.53 30.19
N THR A 4 1.42 17.33 29.99
CA THR A 4 2.73 17.14 29.36
C THR A 4 2.58 17.36 27.86
N ALA A 5 2.91 18.56 27.39
CA ALA A 5 2.83 18.91 25.97
C ALA A 5 3.58 17.94 25.04
N GLY A 6 4.65 17.31 25.53
CA GLY A 6 5.43 16.32 24.79
C GLY A 6 4.62 15.09 24.35
N GLY A 7 3.74 14.55 25.20
CA GLY A 7 2.93 13.37 24.85
C GLY A 7 1.97 13.66 23.70
N TYR A 8 1.32 14.84 23.71
CA TYR A 8 0.42 15.26 22.65
C TYR A 8 1.15 15.60 21.34
N ALA A 9 2.37 16.17 21.42
CA ALA A 9 3.19 16.41 20.25
C ALA A 9 3.54 15.10 19.53
N VAL A 10 3.88 14.04 20.28
CA VAL A 10 4.18 12.72 19.74
C VAL A 10 2.95 12.09 19.07
N VAL A 11 1.77 12.20 19.70
CA VAL A 11 0.50 11.73 19.11
C VAL A 11 0.22 12.42 17.77
N GLY A 12 0.41 13.75 17.71
CA GLY A 12 0.21 14.53 16.49
C GLY A 12 1.19 14.14 15.38
N ALA A 13 2.46 13.95 15.71
CA ALA A 13 3.48 13.50 14.76
C ALA A 13 3.18 12.11 14.20
N ALA A 14 2.79 11.16 15.06
CA ALA A 14 2.40 9.82 14.65
C ALA A 14 1.16 9.83 13.74
N ALA A 15 0.14 10.63 14.09
CA ALA A 15 -1.09 10.76 13.32
C ALA A 15 -0.87 11.40 11.95
N LEU A 16 0.00 12.42 11.86
CA LEU A 16 0.38 13.02 10.58
C LEU A 16 1.06 11.99 9.68
N ALA A 17 2.08 11.30 10.20
CA ALA A 17 2.80 10.26 9.46
C ALA A 17 1.83 9.19 8.95
N ALA A 18 0.95 8.69 9.82
CA ALA A 18 -0.09 7.73 9.49
C ALA A 18 -1.05 8.19 8.39
N GLY A 19 -1.53 9.43 8.49
CA GLY A 19 -2.46 10.01 7.54
C GLY A 19 -1.86 10.12 6.13
N VAL A 20 -0.58 10.47 6.07
CA VAL A 20 0.19 10.65 4.83
C VAL A 20 0.57 9.33 4.17
N THR A 21 1.10 8.39 4.95
CA THR A 21 1.56 7.08 4.46
C THR A 21 0.45 6.06 4.33
N ARG A 22 -0.70 6.29 4.97
CA ARG A 22 -1.81 5.36 5.06
C ARG A 22 -1.54 4.11 5.89
N THR A 23 -0.67 4.21 6.89
CA THR A 23 -0.25 3.04 7.68
C THR A 23 -0.56 3.22 9.17
N VAL A 24 -1.02 2.13 9.80
CA VAL A 24 -1.26 2.08 11.25
C VAL A 24 0.03 1.70 12.01
N SER A 25 1.02 1.14 11.31
CA SER A 25 2.30 0.74 11.90
C SER A 25 3.09 1.91 12.50
N THR A 26 2.82 3.16 12.08
CA THR A 26 3.45 4.36 12.64
C THR A 26 3.16 4.51 14.14
N SER A 27 2.00 4.09 14.65
CA SER A 27 1.72 4.11 16.09
C SER A 27 2.61 3.15 16.85
N VAL A 28 2.88 1.96 16.28
CA VAL A 28 3.72 0.93 16.89
C VAL A 28 5.19 1.37 16.87
N ILE A 29 5.66 1.94 15.77
CA ILE A 29 7.03 2.47 15.66
C ILE A 29 7.25 3.57 16.72
N VAL A 30 6.34 4.53 16.84
CA VAL A 30 6.46 5.61 17.82
C VAL A 30 6.35 5.09 19.25
N PHE A 31 5.53 4.06 19.47
CA PHE A 31 5.46 3.36 20.74
C PHE A 31 6.79 2.68 21.11
N GLU A 32 7.39 1.92 20.20
CA GLU A 32 8.69 1.28 20.43
C GLU A 32 9.80 2.30 20.71
N LEU A 33 9.78 3.44 20.01
CA LEU A 33 10.75 4.53 20.23
C LEU A 33 10.59 5.23 21.59
N THR A 34 9.39 5.26 22.16
CA THR A 34 9.12 5.93 23.44
C THR A 34 9.23 5.02 24.65
N GLY A 35 9.11 3.69 24.48
CA GLY A 35 9.37 2.70 25.53
C GLY A 35 8.39 2.73 26.72
N GLN A 36 7.25 3.42 26.60
CA GLN A 36 6.25 3.56 27.67
C GLN A 36 4.84 3.12 27.20
N LEU A 37 4.31 2.06 27.82
CA LEU A 37 3.03 1.42 27.44
C LEU A 37 1.76 2.18 27.85
N ASN A 38 1.82 3.03 28.87
CA ASN A 38 0.62 3.64 29.45
C ASN A 38 -0.09 4.68 28.55
N HIS A 39 0.58 5.19 27.52
CA HIS A 39 0.00 6.17 26.59
C HIS A 39 -0.24 5.59 25.18
N MET A 40 -0.21 4.26 25.01
CA MET A 40 -0.36 3.61 23.70
C MET A 40 -1.76 3.77 23.09
N LEU A 41 -2.79 3.64 23.92
CA LEU A 41 -4.19 3.62 23.48
C LEU A 41 -4.61 4.93 22.77
N PRO A 42 -4.36 6.14 23.32
CA PRO A 42 -4.72 7.39 22.63
C PRO A 42 -3.92 7.62 21.34
N VAL A 43 -2.65 7.21 21.27
CA VAL A 43 -1.82 7.31 20.05
C VAL A 43 -2.43 6.44 18.93
N LEU A 44 -2.80 5.21 19.26
CA LEU A 44 -3.37 4.26 18.31
C LEU A 44 -4.73 4.75 17.78
N VAL A 45 -5.59 5.28 18.65
CA VAL A 45 -6.88 5.87 18.22
C VAL A 45 -6.66 7.06 17.28
N ALA A 46 -5.74 7.97 17.61
CA ALA A 46 -5.43 9.12 16.75
C ALA A 46 -4.91 8.68 15.37
N VAL A 47 -4.01 7.70 15.34
CA VAL A 47 -3.46 7.11 14.10
C VAL A 47 -4.54 6.40 13.28
N LEU A 48 -5.44 5.65 13.91
CA LEU A 48 -6.56 5.02 13.21
C LEU A 48 -7.52 6.04 12.61
N LEU A 49 -7.81 7.13 13.31
CA LEU A 49 -8.67 8.20 12.80
C LEU A 49 -8.00 8.93 11.62
N ALA A 50 -6.71 9.25 11.71
CA ALA A 50 -5.97 9.84 10.59
C ALA A 50 -5.90 8.88 9.39
N THR A 51 -5.61 7.60 9.64
CA THR A 51 -5.68 6.50 8.68
C THR A 51 -7.13 6.08 8.35
N GLY A 52 -8.15 6.76 8.85
CA GLY A 52 -9.54 6.62 8.38
C GLY A 52 -9.87 7.76 7.43
N VAL A 53 -9.73 8.99 7.93
CA VAL A 53 -10.06 10.23 7.23
C VAL A 53 -9.29 10.35 5.92
N GLY A 54 -7.98 10.09 5.90
CA GLY A 54 -7.23 10.25 4.66
C GLY A 54 -7.66 9.32 3.51
N ASN A 55 -8.34 8.19 3.73
CA ASN A 55 -8.73 7.16 2.73
C ASN A 55 -10.02 7.62 2.10
N ALA A 56 -10.84 8.32 2.90
CA ALA A 56 -12.02 8.99 2.43
C ALA A 56 -11.66 10.21 1.58
N CYS A 57 -10.57 10.93 1.93
CA CYS A 57 -10.19 12.15 1.23
C CYS A 57 -9.31 11.93 -0.01
N ASN A 58 -8.23 11.14 0.09
CA ASN A 58 -7.18 11.07 -0.94
C ASN A 58 -6.49 9.70 -1.02
N ALA A 59 -5.72 9.49 -2.09
CA ALA A 59 -4.79 8.37 -2.17
C ALA A 59 -3.53 8.64 -1.32
N SER A 60 -2.83 7.58 -0.90
CA SER A 60 -1.59 7.72 -0.13
C SER A 60 -0.49 8.37 -0.96
N ILE A 61 0.52 8.98 -0.30
CA ILE A 61 1.67 9.53 -1.05
C ILE A 61 2.33 8.45 -1.92
N TYR A 62 2.44 7.22 -1.43
CA TYR A 62 3.03 6.13 -2.18
C TYR A 62 2.23 5.79 -3.43
N ASP A 63 0.90 5.77 -3.35
CA ASP A 63 0.04 5.54 -4.51
C ASP A 63 0.15 6.67 -5.53
N THR A 64 0.23 7.93 -5.06
CA THR A 64 0.41 9.08 -5.97
C THR A 64 1.75 9.05 -6.67
N MET A 65 2.83 8.71 -5.97
CA MET A 65 4.16 8.60 -6.56
C MET A 65 4.21 7.45 -7.57
N LEU A 66 3.55 6.34 -7.27
CA LEU A 66 3.43 5.20 -8.18
C LEU A 66 2.71 5.57 -9.47
N ALA A 67 1.60 6.31 -9.37
CA ALA A 67 0.85 6.81 -10.51
C ALA A 67 1.66 7.81 -11.35
N LEU A 68 2.42 8.70 -10.71
CA LEU A 68 3.29 9.67 -11.40
C LEU A 68 4.40 9.00 -12.20
N ASN A 69 5.00 7.94 -11.64
CA ASN A 69 6.07 7.18 -12.32
C ASN A 69 5.54 6.15 -13.34
N LYS A 70 4.22 5.99 -13.48
CA LYS A 70 3.57 5.02 -14.37
C LYS A 70 4.11 3.59 -14.21
N LEU A 71 4.47 3.22 -12.99
CA LEU A 71 4.98 1.88 -12.72
C LEU A 71 3.82 0.87 -12.77
N PRO A 72 4.00 -0.30 -13.42
CA PRO A 72 2.98 -1.33 -13.47
C PRO A 72 2.83 -1.96 -12.07
N TYR A 73 1.86 -1.46 -11.29
CA TYR A 73 1.50 -2.01 -9.99
C TYR A 73 0.13 -2.66 -10.04
N ILE A 74 0.06 -3.91 -9.55
CA ILE A 74 -1.17 -4.68 -9.51
C ILE A 74 -1.86 -4.37 -8.19
N GLN A 75 -2.87 -3.50 -8.24
CA GLN A 75 -3.72 -3.25 -7.09
C GLN A 75 -4.55 -4.51 -6.77
N PRO A 76 -4.75 -4.84 -5.48
CA PRO A 76 -5.61 -5.94 -5.10
C PRO A 76 -7.00 -5.75 -5.68
N LEU A 77 -7.50 -6.76 -6.40
CA LEU A 77 -8.80 -6.68 -7.03
C LEU A 77 -9.88 -6.57 -5.96
N LYS A 78 -10.77 -5.58 -6.11
CA LYS A 78 -12.01 -5.55 -5.33
C LYS A 78 -12.79 -6.84 -5.62
N PRO A 79 -13.38 -7.49 -4.60
CA PRO A 79 -14.05 -8.79 -4.76
C PRO A 79 -15.13 -8.79 -5.85
N HIS A 80 -15.81 -7.65 -6.04
CA HIS A 80 -16.82 -7.49 -7.08
C HIS A 80 -16.25 -7.57 -8.51
N HIS A 81 -15.01 -7.12 -8.73
CA HIS A 81 -14.35 -7.20 -10.05
C HIS A 81 -13.63 -8.54 -10.24
N ALA A 82 -13.10 -9.12 -9.16
CA ALA A 82 -12.50 -10.45 -9.18
C ALA A 82 -13.50 -11.55 -9.58
N ALA A 83 -14.75 -11.44 -9.13
CA ALA A 83 -15.79 -12.41 -9.47
C ALA A 83 -16.24 -12.38 -10.94
N ARG A 84 -15.97 -11.29 -11.67
CA ARG A 84 -16.49 -11.07 -13.03
C ARG A 84 -15.44 -11.23 -14.13
N ARG A 85 -14.15 -11.14 -13.81
CA ARG A 85 -13.04 -11.25 -14.77
C ARG A 85 -12.52 -12.68 -14.79
N THR A 86 -12.54 -13.33 -15.95
CA THR A 86 -11.91 -14.64 -16.14
C THR A 86 -10.51 -14.47 -16.72
N ALA A 87 -9.66 -15.50 -16.56
CA ALA A 87 -8.30 -15.48 -17.11
C ALA A 87 -8.28 -15.26 -18.63
N THR A 88 -9.32 -15.73 -19.33
CA THR A 88 -9.52 -15.52 -20.77
C THR A 88 -9.64 -14.06 -21.18
N ASP A 89 -10.10 -13.18 -20.28
CA ASP A 89 -10.30 -11.75 -20.58
C ASP A 89 -9.00 -10.94 -20.46
N VAL A 90 -7.98 -11.50 -19.80
CA VAL A 90 -6.73 -10.81 -19.47
C VAL A 90 -5.54 -11.46 -20.19
N MET A 91 -5.59 -12.76 -20.45
CA MET A 91 -4.53 -13.46 -21.16
C MET A 91 -4.43 -12.97 -22.60
N ASP A 92 -3.20 -12.78 -23.07
CA ASP A 92 -2.96 -12.59 -24.49
C ASP A 92 -3.14 -13.94 -25.21
N ALA A 93 -4.06 -13.99 -26.17
CA ALA A 93 -4.32 -15.18 -26.96
C ALA A 93 -3.29 -15.37 -28.10
N SER A 94 -2.48 -14.35 -28.39
CA SER A 94 -1.48 -14.35 -29.46
C SER A 94 -0.11 -14.83 -28.98
N LEU A 95 -0.07 -16.02 -28.39
CA LEU A 95 1.19 -16.65 -28.02
C LEU A 95 1.81 -17.26 -29.28
N VAL A 96 3.11 -17.04 -29.49
CA VAL A 96 3.89 -17.77 -30.50
C VAL A 96 4.47 -19.02 -29.80
N PRO A 97 3.87 -20.21 -29.99
CA PRO A 97 4.31 -21.39 -29.29
C PRO A 97 5.61 -21.91 -29.89
N LEU A 98 6.62 -22.11 -29.04
CA LEU A 98 7.80 -22.90 -29.37
C LEU A 98 7.49 -24.37 -29.02
N VAL A 99 7.17 -25.18 -30.04
CA VAL A 99 6.85 -26.60 -29.89
C VAL A 99 8.11 -27.44 -30.03
N THR A 100 8.48 -28.26 -29.05
CA THR A 100 9.58 -29.23 -29.20
C THR A 100 9.22 -30.25 -30.31
N PRO A 101 10.05 -30.46 -31.36
CA PRO A 101 11.42 -29.96 -31.59
C PRO A 101 11.48 -28.64 -32.37
N CYS A 102 11.90 -27.53 -31.73
CA CYS A 102 12.19 -26.26 -32.40
C CYS A 102 13.64 -26.22 -32.90
N SER A 103 13.87 -25.76 -34.12
CA SER A 103 15.21 -25.44 -34.62
C SER A 103 15.70 -24.10 -34.06
N TYR A 104 17.01 -23.91 -33.91
CA TYR A 104 17.60 -22.61 -33.53
C TYR A 104 17.17 -21.48 -34.47
N GLY A 105 16.92 -21.78 -35.76
CA GLY A 105 16.43 -20.80 -36.73
C GLY A 105 15.00 -20.33 -36.47
N ASP A 106 14.16 -21.14 -35.83
CA ASP A 106 12.79 -20.76 -35.49
C ASP A 106 12.74 -19.92 -34.20
N ALA A 107 13.62 -20.20 -33.23
CA ALA A 107 13.78 -19.37 -32.03
C ALA A 107 14.28 -17.96 -32.36
N LEU A 108 15.18 -17.82 -33.33
CA LEU A 108 15.73 -16.52 -33.77
C LEU A 108 14.70 -15.67 -34.53
N ARG A 109 13.60 -16.25 -35.03
CA ARG A 109 12.50 -15.52 -35.66
C ARG A 109 11.49 -14.95 -34.65
N VAL A 110 11.55 -15.40 -33.40
CA VAL A 110 10.63 -15.01 -32.31
C VAL A 110 11.23 -13.93 -31.39
N LEU A 111 12.56 -13.87 -31.30
CA LEU A 111 13.31 -12.77 -30.66
C LEU A 111 13.28 -11.51 -31.52
#